data_AF-A0A835T4Q8-F1
#
_entry.id   AF-A0A835T4Q8-F1
#
_cell.length_a   1.000
_cell.length_b   1.000
_cell.length_c   1.000
_cell.angle_alpha   90.00
_cell.angle_beta   90.00
_cell.angle_gamma   90.00
#
_symmetry.space_group_name_H-M   'P 1'
#
loop_
_entity.id
_entity.type
_entity.pdbx_description
1 polymer ?
#
loop_
_entity_poly.entity_id
_entity_poly.type
_entity_poly.pdbx_seq_one_letter_code
_entity_poly.pdbx_strand_id
1 'polypeptide(L)'
;MHSIFALCALVFVSCTAALNAGPSGQVRSPELDSAVDIKKNGTYIVPILWHGPNNQATTIKEAIALASLLPDATVVLPDLQEHKFSDNAAHRMLVSELFDLSAISKAGVSYVQLHQLRKAWDGQLDVLLYFRDEKFPNVRRLVKRLMELQPPEQEHWLRSPVSMQQGCSASQVEELRRMLQPYRFVAMLSYDDFAVQAHKLAGTLLSDCGEDLCCEAYKQQGPLLRKSERINELAQDFVSTSIGQGKPFIAGHIRPMPDDCVELWKSSKQDLDPKELYDTCRTDFMYNRFVPNLQALQRVYNTSTVFVMTHPVIRPRVFRMLKAGGIDPVFMDMEQFAAALRRPGTTPLATPMSFSLLAMVEEAVSAAAVAFLGTAESSMTGMIVQERLAHGGAPQHTYYISEEPACAQLPCPLPRYYQISYEQRRQRVFAQMRNASAAAAAAGKAPSGSGTTKTTVGSGSLRARNNELDLASQFAPDDEAARRRERAARARQRELASGEAAGTGTSAGAGAGRAAREPLRLGRRQSDH
;
A
#
# COMPACT_ATOMS: atom_id res chain seq x y z
N MET A 1 4.93 48.93 -50.50
CA MET A 1 3.83 49.13 -49.54
C MET A 1 4.43 49.51 -48.20
N HIS A 2 4.35 50.80 -47.90
CA HIS A 2 4.36 51.52 -46.62
C HIS A 2 5.41 51.23 -45.53
N SER A 3 6.48 52.01 -45.67
CA SER A 3 7.32 52.74 -44.71
C SER A 3 6.87 53.06 -43.27
N ILE A 4 7.84 52.87 -42.35
CA ILE A 4 8.50 53.80 -41.38
C ILE A 4 7.74 54.46 -40.19
N PHE A 5 8.50 54.54 -39.08
CA PHE A 5 8.49 55.43 -37.88
C PHE A 5 7.72 54.89 -36.65
N ALA A 6 8.17 54.86 -35.39
CA ALA A 6 9.29 55.36 -34.56
C ALA A 6 8.71 56.07 -33.32
N LEU A 7 9.28 55.73 -32.16
CA LEU A 7 9.49 56.55 -30.95
C LEU A 7 8.36 56.91 -29.95
N CYS A 8 8.85 57.08 -28.71
CA CYS A 8 8.28 57.70 -27.48
C CYS A 8 7.50 56.75 -26.55
N ALA A 9 8.03 56.25 -25.43
CA ALA A 9 8.59 56.88 -24.21
C ALA A 9 7.53 57.47 -23.24
N LEU A 10 7.65 57.03 -21.98
CA LEU A 10 7.07 57.56 -20.73
C LEU A 10 5.55 57.46 -20.53
N VAL A 11 5.12 56.63 -19.57
CA VAL A 11 4.51 57.10 -18.30
C VAL A 11 4.77 56.03 -17.22
N PHE A 12 5.71 56.32 -16.32
CA PHE A 12 5.78 55.74 -14.98
C PHE A 12 4.86 56.58 -14.09
N VAL A 13 3.85 55.98 -13.47
CA VAL A 13 3.18 56.56 -12.29
C VAL A 13 3.23 55.52 -11.18
N SER A 14 4.10 55.81 -10.21
CA SER A 14 4.01 55.29 -8.86
C SER A 14 2.81 55.93 -8.19
N CYS A 15 1.99 55.14 -7.50
CA CYS A 15 1.09 55.63 -6.46
C CYS A 15 1.23 54.74 -5.23
N THR A 16 2.07 55.20 -4.32
CA THR A 16 2.05 54.87 -2.89
C THR A 16 1.15 55.86 -2.17
N ALA A 17 0.06 55.36 -1.59
CA ALA A 17 -0.65 55.92 -0.43
C ALA A 17 -1.45 54.75 0.19
N ALA A 18 -1.01 54.13 1.28
CA ALA A 18 -1.14 54.57 2.69
C ALA A 18 -2.60 54.65 3.19
N LEU A 19 -2.94 53.64 4.00
CA LEU A 19 -3.80 53.66 5.21
C LEU A 19 -5.31 53.91 5.07
N ASN A 20 -6.10 52.86 5.35
CA ASN A 20 -7.07 52.92 6.45
C ASN A 20 -7.40 51.53 7.00
N ALA A 21 -7.53 51.49 8.33
CA ALA A 21 -7.66 50.29 9.15
C ALA A 21 -9.13 49.86 9.36
N GLY A 22 -9.35 48.54 9.30
CA GLY A 22 -10.39 47.78 10.02
C GLY A 22 -11.80 47.73 9.43
N PRO A 23 -12.66 46.77 9.87
CA PRO A 23 -12.42 45.66 10.78
C PRO A 23 -12.53 44.28 10.10
N SER A 24 -11.93 43.29 10.77
CA SER A 24 -12.20 41.85 10.71
C SER A 24 -13.49 41.43 9.98
N GLY A 25 -13.37 41.16 8.69
CA GLY A 25 -14.29 40.28 7.97
C GLY A 25 -13.88 38.85 8.29
N GLN A 26 -14.47 38.25 9.31
CA GLN A 26 -14.56 36.79 9.38
C GLN A 26 -15.22 36.34 8.07
N VAL A 27 -14.42 35.83 7.14
CA VAL A 27 -14.95 34.93 6.12
C VAL A 27 -15.38 33.70 6.89
N ARG A 28 -16.63 33.71 7.35
CA ARG A 28 -17.31 32.50 7.79
C ARG A 28 -17.23 31.52 6.64
N SER A 29 -16.44 30.46 6.81
CA SER A 29 -16.66 29.22 6.07
C SER A 29 -18.15 28.92 6.14
N PRO A 30 -18.80 28.55 5.03
CA PRO A 30 -20.18 28.11 5.07
C PRO A 30 -20.21 26.82 5.89
N GLU A 31 -20.54 26.94 7.18
CA GLU A 31 -20.86 25.80 8.01
C GLU A 31 -22.05 25.09 7.39
N LEU A 32 -21.78 23.83 7.03
CA LEU A 32 -22.74 22.81 6.62
C LEU A 32 -23.76 22.57 7.73
N ASP A 33 -24.80 23.40 7.79
CA ASP A 33 -26.03 23.15 8.55
C ASP A 33 -27.23 22.85 7.62
N SER A 34 -26.97 22.53 6.35
CA SER A 34 -28.02 21.97 5.49
C SER A 34 -28.34 20.55 5.95
N ALA A 35 -29.59 20.34 6.39
CA ALA A 35 -30.12 19.01 6.68
C ALA A 35 -29.81 18.05 5.51
N VAL A 36 -29.27 16.87 5.83
CA VAL A 36 -28.99 15.83 4.83
C VAL A 36 -30.33 15.34 4.28
N ASP A 37 -30.69 15.75 3.07
CA ASP A 37 -31.88 15.24 2.39
C ASP A 37 -31.58 13.83 1.85
N ILE A 38 -31.99 12.82 2.60
CA ILE A 38 -31.84 11.42 2.17
C ILE A 38 -32.85 11.18 1.05
N LYS A 39 -32.35 11.11 -0.19
CA LYS A 39 -33.17 10.81 -1.37
C LYS A 39 -33.96 9.52 -1.14
N LYS A 40 -35.29 9.60 -1.28
CA LYS A 40 -36.18 8.45 -1.05
C LYS A 40 -35.84 7.24 -1.94
N ASN A 41 -35.33 7.48 -3.15
CA ASN A 41 -35.01 6.43 -4.13
C ASN A 41 -33.51 6.31 -4.46
N GLY A 42 -32.63 6.86 -3.61
CA GLY A 42 -31.17 6.78 -3.84
C GLY A 42 -30.55 5.51 -3.24
N THR A 43 -29.57 4.94 -3.94
CA THR A 43 -28.68 3.90 -3.41
C THR A 43 -27.44 4.56 -2.79
N TYR A 44 -27.10 4.15 -1.58
CA TYR A 44 -25.96 4.61 -0.77
C TYR A 44 -24.95 3.46 -0.66
N ILE A 45 -23.77 3.65 -1.24
CA ILE A 45 -22.68 2.67 -1.15
C ILE A 45 -21.87 2.97 0.09
N VAL A 46 -21.86 2.04 1.06
CA VAL A 46 -21.17 2.17 2.35
C VAL A 46 -19.92 1.28 2.35
N PRO A 47 -18.72 1.80 2.06
CA PRO A 47 -17.49 1.01 2.13
C PRO A 47 -17.24 0.57 3.58
N ILE A 48 -17.14 -0.74 3.79
CA ILE A 48 -16.84 -1.30 5.11
C ILE A 48 -15.33 -1.24 5.33
N LEU A 49 -14.92 -0.31 6.19
CA LEU A 49 -13.52 -0.09 6.50
C LEU A 49 -12.99 -1.18 7.42
N TRP A 50 -11.97 -1.87 6.94
CA TRP A 50 -11.20 -2.84 7.72
C TRP A 50 -9.75 -2.79 7.25
N HIS A 51 -8.81 -3.25 8.10
CA HIS A 51 -7.36 -3.12 7.92
C HIS A 51 -6.79 -1.70 8.13
N GLY A 52 -5.55 -1.49 7.70
CA GLY A 52 -4.84 -0.23 7.85
C GLY A 52 -5.41 0.93 7.03
N PRO A 53 -5.08 2.19 7.39
CA PRO A 53 -5.61 3.39 6.74
C PRO A 53 -5.50 3.40 5.21
N ASN A 54 -4.39 2.93 4.63
CA ASN A 54 -4.23 2.88 3.18
C ASN A 54 -5.15 1.88 2.50
N ASN A 55 -5.40 0.72 3.11
CA ASN A 55 -6.35 -0.26 2.59
C ASN A 55 -7.78 0.29 2.67
N GLN A 56 -8.11 0.96 3.78
CA GLN A 56 -9.39 1.64 3.95
C GLN A 56 -9.59 2.72 2.87
N ALA A 57 -8.56 3.53 2.59
CA ALA A 57 -8.58 4.52 1.51
C ALA A 57 -8.79 3.85 0.13
N THR A 58 -8.15 2.71 -0.13
CA THR A 58 -8.40 1.94 -1.35
C THR A 58 -9.85 1.46 -1.44
N THR A 59 -10.44 0.95 -0.36
CA THR A 59 -11.86 0.56 -0.35
C THR A 59 -12.78 1.73 -0.67
N ILE A 60 -12.46 2.94 -0.17
CA ILE A 60 -13.21 4.16 -0.53
C ILE A 60 -13.03 4.49 -2.03
N LYS A 61 -11.82 4.37 -2.58
CA LYS A 61 -11.57 4.55 -4.02
C LYS A 61 -12.37 3.57 -4.88
N GLU A 62 -12.44 2.31 -4.48
CA GLU A 62 -13.26 1.30 -5.16
C GLU A 62 -14.75 1.61 -5.04
N ALA A 63 -15.22 2.14 -3.91
CA ALA A 63 -16.61 2.57 -3.75
C ALA A 63 -16.97 3.76 -4.64
N ILE A 64 -16.05 4.73 -4.80
CA ILE A 64 -16.18 5.85 -5.72
C ILE A 64 -16.25 5.35 -7.17
N ALA A 65 -15.39 4.40 -7.53
CA ALA A 65 -15.42 3.77 -8.85
C ALA A 65 -16.73 3.00 -9.09
N LEU A 66 -17.15 2.17 -8.15
CA LEU A 66 -18.42 1.43 -8.23
C LEU A 66 -19.62 2.37 -8.42
N ALA A 67 -19.67 3.49 -7.69
CA ALA A 67 -20.76 4.45 -7.81
C ALA A 67 -20.90 5.02 -9.23
N SER A 68 -19.81 5.16 -9.99
CA SER A 68 -19.88 5.59 -11.40
C SER A 68 -20.56 4.58 -12.33
N LEU A 69 -20.60 3.31 -11.93
CA LEU A 69 -21.28 2.23 -12.68
C LEU A 69 -22.75 2.08 -12.29
N LEU A 70 -23.19 2.71 -11.19
CA LEU A 70 -24.52 2.59 -10.63
C LEU A 70 -25.28 3.93 -10.74
N PRO A 71 -26.39 3.99 -11.50
CA PRO A 71 -27.19 5.21 -11.62
C PRO A 71 -27.62 5.74 -10.25
N ASP A 72 -27.54 7.07 -10.06
CA ASP A 72 -27.98 7.78 -8.85
C ASP A 72 -27.34 7.31 -7.52
N ALA A 73 -26.25 6.54 -7.59
CA ALA A 73 -25.55 6.08 -6.39
C ALA A 73 -24.83 7.24 -5.69
N THR A 74 -24.93 7.26 -4.36
CA THR A 74 -24.22 8.19 -3.48
C THR A 74 -23.20 7.40 -2.67
N VAL A 75 -21.94 7.84 -2.67
CA VAL A 75 -20.89 7.22 -1.84
C VAL A 75 -21.00 7.74 -0.41
N VAL A 76 -21.05 6.85 0.57
CA VAL A 76 -20.92 7.24 1.97
C VAL A 76 -19.44 7.25 2.32
N LEU A 77 -18.93 8.38 2.83
CA LEU A 77 -17.52 8.56 3.20
C LEU A 77 -17.36 8.40 4.72
N PRO A 78 -16.93 7.23 5.20
CA PRO A 78 -16.54 7.04 6.59
C PRO A 78 -15.21 7.70 6.93
N ASP A 79 -15.05 8.13 8.19
CA ASP A 79 -13.75 8.51 8.75
C ASP A 79 -12.85 7.27 8.80
N LEU A 80 -11.55 7.47 8.51
CA LEU A 80 -10.59 6.38 8.58
C LEU A 80 -10.31 5.99 10.03
N GLN A 81 -9.95 4.73 10.25
CA GLN A 81 -9.47 4.25 11.54
C GLN A 81 -7.94 4.16 11.54
N GLU A 82 -7.34 4.58 12.64
CA GLU A 82 -5.92 4.37 12.90
C GLU A 82 -5.52 2.89 12.83
N HIS A 83 -4.26 2.65 12.48
CA HIS A 83 -3.72 1.31 12.40
C HIS A 83 -3.41 0.76 13.79
N LYS A 84 -4.13 -0.27 14.24
CA LYS A 84 -3.90 -0.89 15.57
C LYS A 84 -2.43 -1.29 15.80
N PHE A 85 -1.76 -1.87 14.81
CA PHE A 85 -0.33 -2.25 14.90
C PHE A 85 0.60 -1.05 15.19
N SER A 86 0.31 0.11 14.61
CA SER A 86 1.17 1.30 14.73
C SER A 86 0.82 2.13 15.96
N ASP A 87 -0.47 2.28 16.25
CA ASP A 87 -0.98 3.27 17.21
C ASP A 87 -1.51 2.65 18.51
N ASN A 88 -1.75 1.34 18.56
CA ASN A 88 -2.46 0.64 19.65
C ASN A 88 -3.82 1.26 20.03
N ALA A 89 -4.34 2.16 19.18
CA ALA A 89 -5.61 2.84 19.33
C ALA A 89 -6.44 2.67 18.05
N ALA A 90 -7.71 3.07 18.14
CA ALA A 90 -8.67 3.03 17.04
C ALA A 90 -9.41 4.37 16.97
N HIS A 91 -8.69 5.49 17.09
CA HIS A 91 -9.33 6.78 16.90
C HIS A 91 -9.73 6.96 15.43
N ARG A 92 -10.71 7.83 15.23
CA ARG A 92 -11.17 8.21 13.89
C ARG A 92 -10.32 9.36 13.38
N MET A 93 -9.87 9.23 12.14
CA MET A 93 -9.22 10.29 11.38
C MET A 93 -10.21 10.84 10.36
N LEU A 94 -10.54 12.12 10.49
CA LEU A 94 -11.65 12.73 9.76
C LEU A 94 -11.38 12.76 8.26
N VAL A 95 -12.26 12.15 7.48
CA VAL A 95 -12.08 12.03 6.02
C VAL A 95 -11.97 13.40 5.34
N SER A 96 -12.68 14.41 5.86
CA SER A 96 -12.66 15.80 5.41
C SER A 96 -11.35 16.54 5.67
N GLU A 97 -10.57 16.10 6.66
CA GLU A 97 -9.24 16.66 6.94
C GLU A 97 -8.15 15.95 6.16
N LEU A 98 -8.34 14.67 5.84
CA LEU A 98 -7.36 13.85 5.14
C LEU A 98 -7.41 14.01 3.61
N PHE A 99 -8.59 14.25 3.04
CA PHE A 99 -8.80 14.21 1.58
C PHE A 99 -9.54 15.45 1.05
N ASP A 100 -9.27 15.80 -0.22
CA ASP A 100 -9.97 16.87 -0.93
C ASP A 100 -11.36 16.38 -1.42
N LEU A 101 -12.36 16.50 -0.54
CA LEU A 101 -13.73 16.11 -0.88
C LEU A 101 -14.34 17.01 -1.99
N SER A 102 -13.79 18.19 -2.24
CA SER A 102 -14.25 19.07 -3.32
C SER A 102 -13.95 18.46 -4.69
N ALA A 103 -12.83 17.75 -4.84
CA ALA A 103 -12.46 17.07 -6.08
C ALA A 103 -13.51 16.01 -6.47
N ILE A 104 -14.00 15.25 -5.48
CA ILE A 104 -15.06 14.24 -5.68
C ILE A 104 -16.34 14.92 -6.20
N SER A 105 -16.80 15.98 -5.54
CA SER A 105 -18.02 16.70 -5.98
C SER A 105 -17.88 17.37 -7.35
N LYS A 106 -16.70 17.95 -7.66
CA LYS A 106 -16.45 18.61 -8.96
C LYS A 106 -16.45 17.63 -10.13
N ALA A 107 -16.13 16.37 -9.87
CA ALA A 107 -16.22 15.29 -10.85
C ALA A 107 -17.65 14.74 -11.01
N GLY A 108 -18.65 15.30 -10.30
CA GLY A 108 -20.04 14.87 -10.39
C GLY A 108 -20.37 13.63 -9.55
N VAL A 109 -19.43 13.13 -8.73
CA VAL A 109 -19.67 12.01 -7.83
C VAL A 109 -20.42 12.50 -6.60
N SER A 110 -21.65 12.01 -6.41
CA SER A 110 -22.44 12.30 -5.21
C SER A 110 -21.86 11.59 -4.00
N TYR A 111 -21.65 12.31 -2.90
CA TYR A 111 -21.20 11.71 -1.64
C TYR A 111 -21.88 12.35 -0.42
N VAL A 112 -21.85 11.64 0.69
CA VAL A 112 -22.21 12.13 2.02
C VAL A 112 -21.24 11.56 3.06
N GLN A 113 -20.82 12.36 4.03
CA GLN A 113 -19.97 11.83 5.11
C GLN A 113 -20.82 10.98 6.06
N LEU A 114 -20.27 9.85 6.54
CA LEU A 114 -21.01 8.90 7.36
C LEU A 114 -21.60 9.56 8.62
N HIS A 115 -20.81 10.37 9.32
CA HIS A 115 -21.27 11.05 10.53
C HIS A 115 -22.41 12.05 10.26
N GLN A 116 -22.48 12.64 9.06
CA GLN A 116 -23.57 13.52 8.65
C GLN A 116 -24.83 12.71 8.33
N LEU A 117 -24.69 11.63 7.55
CA LEU A 117 -25.78 10.73 7.21
C LEU A 117 -26.43 10.13 8.47
N ARG A 118 -25.61 9.78 9.48
CA ARG A 118 -26.04 9.25 10.78
C ARG A 118 -26.94 10.18 11.60
N LYS A 119 -27.05 11.46 11.24
CA LYS A 119 -28.04 12.39 11.86
C LYS A 119 -29.48 12.10 11.40
N ALA A 120 -29.66 11.45 10.26
CA ALA A 120 -30.97 11.15 9.66
C ALA A 120 -31.18 9.66 9.36
N TRP A 121 -30.18 8.81 9.59
CA TRP A 121 -30.22 7.35 9.39
C TRP A 121 -29.70 6.62 10.63
N ASP A 122 -30.40 5.57 11.04
CA ASP A 122 -30.12 4.75 12.22
C ASP A 122 -28.94 3.77 12.06
N GLY A 123 -28.38 3.69 10.84
CA GLY A 123 -27.28 2.80 10.47
C GLY A 123 -27.68 1.39 10.11
N GLN A 124 -28.96 1.11 9.88
CA GLN A 124 -29.39 -0.18 9.38
C GLN A 124 -29.01 -0.33 7.91
N LEU A 125 -28.12 -1.29 7.62
CA LEU A 125 -27.76 -1.69 6.26
C LEU A 125 -28.82 -2.65 5.71
N ASP A 126 -29.16 -2.50 4.43
CA ASP A 126 -30.20 -3.33 3.78
C ASP A 126 -29.58 -4.62 3.23
N VAL A 127 -28.37 -4.52 2.69
CA VAL A 127 -27.70 -5.61 1.97
C VAL A 127 -26.19 -5.50 2.12
N LEU A 128 -25.50 -6.64 2.03
CA LEU A 128 -24.05 -6.70 1.94
C LEU A 128 -23.64 -7.23 0.57
N LEU A 129 -22.74 -6.52 -0.10
CA LEU A 129 -22.14 -6.90 -1.37
C LEU A 129 -20.68 -7.31 -1.15
N TYR A 130 -20.33 -8.55 -1.52
CA TYR A 130 -18.96 -9.06 -1.45
C TYR A 130 -18.46 -9.54 -2.80
N PHE A 131 -17.23 -9.17 -3.14
CA PHE A 131 -16.65 -9.38 -4.47
C PHE A 131 -15.91 -10.72 -4.64
N ARG A 132 -15.70 -11.47 -3.55
CA ARG A 132 -15.05 -12.78 -3.60
C ARG A 132 -16.06 -13.92 -3.54
N ASP A 133 -15.69 -15.03 -4.15
CA ASP A 133 -16.46 -16.28 -4.08
C ASP A 133 -16.26 -17.03 -2.74
N GLU A 134 -15.23 -16.65 -1.97
CA GLU A 134 -14.85 -17.26 -0.70
C GLU A 134 -15.87 -17.02 0.43
N LYS A 135 -15.76 -17.77 1.53
CA LYS A 135 -16.61 -17.58 2.72
C LYS A 135 -16.62 -16.10 3.15
N PHE A 136 -17.81 -15.58 3.46
CA PHE A 136 -17.93 -14.24 4.05
C PHE A 136 -17.06 -14.15 5.32
N PRO A 137 -16.35 -13.04 5.54
CA PRO A 137 -15.63 -12.82 6.80
C PRO A 137 -16.63 -12.59 7.94
N ASN A 138 -16.15 -12.31 9.14
CA ASN A 138 -17.02 -12.01 10.28
C ASN A 138 -17.69 -10.63 10.13
N VAL A 139 -18.68 -10.55 9.24
CA VAL A 139 -19.43 -9.34 8.86
C VAL A 139 -19.96 -8.62 10.10
N ARG A 140 -20.59 -9.35 11.02
CA ARG A 140 -21.17 -8.75 12.22
C ARG A 140 -20.10 -8.03 13.06
N ARG A 141 -18.91 -8.60 13.18
CA ARG A 141 -17.77 -7.94 13.84
C ARG A 141 -17.32 -6.70 13.07
N LEU A 142 -17.11 -6.80 11.76
CA LEU A 142 -16.61 -5.68 10.94
C LEU A 142 -17.58 -4.49 11.00
N VAL A 143 -18.84 -4.73 10.69
CA VAL A 143 -19.87 -3.69 10.58
C VAL A 143 -20.20 -3.09 11.95
N LYS A 144 -20.47 -3.93 12.96
CA LYS A 144 -20.91 -3.44 14.26
C LYS A 144 -19.79 -2.85 15.10
N ARG A 145 -18.62 -3.49 15.12
CA ARG A 145 -17.53 -3.09 16.02
C ARG A 145 -16.65 -2.00 15.44
N LEU A 146 -16.36 -2.04 14.13
CA LEU A 146 -15.46 -1.07 13.50
C LEU A 146 -16.23 0.15 13.02
N MET A 147 -17.43 -0.04 12.47
CA MET A 147 -18.18 1.06 11.84
C MET A 147 -19.37 1.56 12.66
N GLU A 148 -19.72 0.89 13.76
CA GLU A 148 -20.92 1.19 14.59
C GLU A 148 -22.22 1.16 13.77
N LEU A 149 -22.29 0.29 12.77
CA LEU A 149 -23.47 0.07 11.93
C LEU A 149 -24.17 -1.24 12.27
N GLN A 150 -25.39 -1.41 11.78
CA GLN A 150 -26.15 -2.65 11.97
C GLN A 150 -26.04 -3.50 10.68
N PRO A 151 -25.45 -4.71 10.76
CA PRO A 151 -25.32 -5.58 9.60
C PRO A 151 -26.70 -6.09 9.15
N PRO A 152 -26.88 -6.35 7.85
CA PRO A 152 -28.09 -7.00 7.36
C PRO A 152 -28.12 -8.47 7.79
N GLU A 153 -29.31 -9.07 7.77
CA GLU A 153 -29.44 -10.52 7.96
C GLU A 153 -28.74 -11.31 6.84
N GLN A 154 -28.35 -12.54 7.15
CA GLN A 154 -27.47 -13.34 6.28
C GLN A 154 -28.07 -13.65 4.90
N GLU A 155 -29.40 -13.70 4.79
CA GLU A 155 -30.14 -13.85 3.53
C GLU A 155 -29.94 -12.67 2.56
N HIS A 156 -29.51 -11.51 3.06
CA HIS A 156 -29.17 -10.33 2.28
C HIS A 156 -27.65 -10.16 2.09
N TRP A 157 -26.88 -11.24 2.23
CA TRP A 157 -25.44 -11.22 1.92
C TRP A 157 -25.24 -11.75 0.50
N LEU A 158 -24.95 -10.83 -0.42
CA LEU A 158 -24.86 -11.08 -1.85
C LEU A 158 -23.42 -11.23 -2.32
N ARG A 159 -23.25 -12.00 -3.39
CA ARG A 159 -22.01 -12.05 -4.18
C ARG A 159 -22.15 -11.11 -5.36
N SER A 160 -21.15 -10.27 -5.55
CA SER A 160 -21.11 -9.40 -6.71
C SER A 160 -20.89 -10.22 -7.99
N PRO A 161 -21.65 -9.97 -9.07
CA PRO A 161 -21.41 -10.58 -10.38
C PRO A 161 -20.23 -9.93 -11.12
N VAL A 162 -19.72 -8.80 -10.60
CA VAL A 162 -18.49 -8.15 -11.05
C VAL A 162 -17.42 -8.29 -9.97
N SER A 163 -16.18 -8.52 -10.36
CA SER A 163 -15.01 -8.46 -9.47
C SER A 163 -13.74 -8.59 -10.29
N MET A 164 -12.58 -8.40 -9.67
CA MET A 164 -11.32 -8.81 -10.28
C MET A 164 -11.31 -10.29 -10.66
N GLN A 165 -12.06 -11.17 -9.97
CA GLN A 165 -12.08 -12.62 -10.24
C GLN A 165 -12.98 -12.95 -11.42
N GLN A 166 -14.19 -12.38 -11.43
CA GLN A 166 -15.22 -12.68 -12.42
C GLN A 166 -15.11 -11.80 -13.66
N GLY A 167 -14.35 -10.70 -13.60
CA GLY A 167 -14.29 -9.68 -14.63
C GLY A 167 -15.44 -8.68 -14.48
N CYS A 168 -15.49 -7.70 -15.38
CA CYS A 168 -16.47 -6.63 -15.30
C CYS A 168 -16.94 -6.18 -16.69
N SER A 169 -17.82 -7.00 -17.29
CA SER A 169 -18.47 -6.69 -18.56
C SER A 169 -19.75 -5.85 -18.38
N ALA A 170 -20.24 -5.24 -19.45
CA ALA A 170 -21.48 -4.46 -19.44
C ALA A 170 -22.70 -5.27 -18.96
N SER A 171 -22.79 -6.55 -19.31
CA SER A 171 -23.88 -7.43 -18.86
C SER A 171 -23.80 -7.73 -17.36
N GLN A 172 -22.60 -7.95 -16.81
CA GLN A 172 -22.41 -8.13 -15.37
C GLN A 172 -22.71 -6.86 -14.57
N VAL A 173 -22.37 -5.69 -15.11
CA VAL A 173 -22.74 -4.39 -14.51
C VAL A 173 -24.26 -4.23 -14.50
N GLU A 174 -24.96 -4.60 -15.58
CA GLU A 174 -26.42 -4.52 -15.62
C GLU A 174 -27.11 -5.55 -14.71
N GLU A 175 -26.50 -6.72 -14.51
CA GLU A 175 -26.92 -7.66 -13.48
C GLU A 175 -26.74 -7.08 -12.08
N LEU A 176 -25.60 -6.46 -11.79
CA LEU A 176 -25.36 -5.79 -10.51
C LEU A 176 -26.38 -4.68 -10.23
N ARG A 177 -26.70 -3.86 -11.24
CA ARG A 177 -27.71 -2.79 -11.11
C ARG A 177 -29.08 -3.34 -10.72
N ARG A 178 -29.55 -4.37 -11.44
CA ARG A 178 -30.84 -5.04 -11.13
C ARG A 178 -30.81 -5.69 -9.75
N MET A 179 -29.69 -6.30 -9.38
CA MET A 179 -29.50 -6.92 -8.08
C MET A 179 -29.57 -5.91 -6.92
N LEU A 180 -29.00 -4.71 -7.11
CA LEU A 180 -28.95 -3.68 -6.07
C LEU A 180 -30.16 -2.74 -6.04
N GLN A 181 -30.96 -2.68 -7.11
CA GLN A 181 -32.15 -1.83 -7.24
C GLN A 181 -33.09 -1.85 -6.01
N PRO A 182 -33.37 -3.00 -5.34
CA PRO A 182 -34.28 -3.04 -4.21
C PRO A 182 -33.72 -2.43 -2.91
N TYR A 183 -32.42 -2.15 -2.87
CA TYR A 183 -31.71 -1.80 -1.63
C TYR A 183 -31.24 -0.34 -1.64
N ARG A 184 -31.37 0.32 -0.49
CA ARG A 184 -30.96 1.72 -0.32
C ARG A 184 -29.58 1.81 0.31
N PHE A 185 -29.27 1.06 1.37
CA PHE A 185 -27.98 1.11 2.05
C PHE A 185 -27.19 -0.18 1.80
N VAL A 186 -26.26 -0.13 0.84
CA VAL A 186 -25.47 -1.26 0.37
C VAL A 186 -24.11 -1.25 1.06
N ALA A 187 -23.87 -2.21 1.94
CA ALA A 187 -22.56 -2.44 2.54
C ALA A 187 -21.61 -3.02 1.50
N MET A 188 -20.57 -2.28 1.11
CA MET A 188 -19.55 -2.74 0.18
C MET A 188 -18.37 -3.31 0.95
N LEU A 189 -18.16 -4.62 0.82
CA LEU A 189 -17.01 -5.29 1.41
C LEU A 189 -16.00 -5.63 0.31
N SER A 190 -14.89 -4.89 0.27
CA SER A 190 -13.82 -5.10 -0.70
C SER A 190 -12.45 -5.03 -0.03
N TYR A 191 -11.54 -5.87 -0.49
CA TYR A 191 -10.10 -5.79 -0.23
C TYR A 191 -9.36 -5.95 -1.56
N ASP A 192 -9.43 -4.90 -2.39
CA ASP A 192 -8.87 -4.89 -3.75
C ASP A 192 -9.51 -5.91 -4.68
N ASP A 193 -10.80 -6.12 -4.45
CA ASP A 193 -11.58 -7.16 -5.10
C ASP A 193 -12.46 -6.60 -6.23
N PHE A 194 -12.65 -5.28 -6.29
CA PHE A 194 -13.38 -4.63 -7.38
C PHE A 194 -12.51 -4.50 -8.62
N ALA A 195 -11.27 -4.02 -8.46
CA ALA A 195 -10.29 -3.89 -9.55
C ALA A 195 -8.96 -4.55 -9.17
N VAL A 196 -8.27 -5.14 -10.15
CA VAL A 196 -7.07 -5.96 -9.89
C VAL A 196 -5.99 -5.14 -9.17
N GLN A 197 -5.63 -5.59 -7.96
CA GLN A 197 -4.52 -5.06 -7.16
C GLN A 197 -4.59 -3.52 -6.96
N ALA A 198 -5.78 -2.97 -6.72
CA ALA A 198 -6.00 -1.53 -6.55
C ALA A 198 -5.05 -0.86 -5.53
N HIS A 199 -4.67 -1.56 -4.46
CA HIS A 199 -3.71 -1.09 -3.45
C HIS A 199 -2.24 -1.15 -3.88
N LYS A 200 -1.89 -1.92 -4.91
CA LYS A 200 -0.50 -2.26 -5.21
C LYS A 200 0.07 -1.32 -6.26
N LEU A 201 1.15 -0.61 -5.91
CA LEU A 201 1.77 0.37 -6.81
C LEU A 201 0.71 1.33 -7.40
N ALA A 202 0.66 1.53 -8.72
CA ALA A 202 -0.34 2.42 -9.34
C ALA A 202 -1.74 1.80 -9.45
N GLY A 203 -2.03 0.65 -8.82
CA GLY A 203 -3.29 -0.06 -9.01
C GLY A 203 -3.52 -0.36 -10.49
N THR A 204 -4.69 0.02 -11.02
CA THR A 204 -5.03 -0.08 -12.45
C THR A 204 -4.75 1.19 -13.25
N LEU A 205 -4.21 2.26 -12.65
CA LEU A 205 -4.08 3.57 -13.30
C LEU A 205 -3.23 3.54 -14.57
N LEU A 206 -2.20 2.69 -14.60
CA LEU A 206 -1.29 2.51 -15.73
C LEU A 206 -1.60 1.26 -16.55
N SER A 207 -2.66 0.53 -16.21
CA SER A 207 -3.10 -0.63 -16.98
C SER A 207 -3.86 -0.22 -18.23
N ASP A 208 -3.70 -1.01 -19.27
CA ASP A 208 -4.66 -1.11 -20.36
C ASP A 208 -5.80 -2.01 -19.89
N CYS A 209 -6.96 -1.39 -19.62
CA CYS A 209 -8.13 -2.08 -19.07
C CYS A 209 -8.86 -2.95 -20.09
N GLY A 210 -8.57 -2.79 -21.40
CA GLY A 210 -9.36 -3.45 -22.45
C GLY A 210 -10.85 -3.14 -22.28
N GLU A 211 -11.67 -4.19 -22.19
CA GLU A 211 -13.13 -4.08 -22.03
C GLU A 211 -13.60 -4.17 -20.57
N ASP A 212 -12.69 -4.24 -19.58
CA ASP A 212 -13.05 -4.36 -18.17
C ASP A 212 -13.50 -3.01 -17.60
N LEU A 213 -14.81 -2.87 -17.38
CA LEU A 213 -15.44 -1.62 -16.93
C LEU A 213 -15.06 -1.24 -15.49
N CYS A 214 -14.71 -2.21 -14.64
CA CYS A 214 -14.33 -1.94 -13.25
C CYS A 214 -12.90 -1.39 -13.19
N CYS A 215 -11.99 -1.93 -14.01
CA CYS A 215 -10.67 -1.36 -14.22
C CYS A 215 -10.74 0.09 -14.70
N GLU A 216 -11.57 0.36 -15.71
CA GLU A 216 -11.71 1.69 -16.30
C GLU A 216 -12.38 2.67 -15.32
N ALA A 217 -13.43 2.24 -14.61
CA ALA A 217 -14.06 3.04 -13.57
C ALA A 217 -13.06 3.39 -12.44
N TYR A 218 -12.25 2.44 -11.99
CA TYR A 218 -11.21 2.74 -10.99
C TYR A 218 -10.17 3.71 -11.53
N LYS A 219 -9.74 3.52 -12.79
CA LYS A 219 -8.76 4.39 -13.46
C LYS A 219 -9.22 5.84 -13.55
N GLN A 220 -10.50 6.06 -13.86
CA GLN A 220 -11.08 7.39 -13.99
C GLN A 220 -11.42 8.03 -12.64
N GLN A 221 -11.97 7.24 -11.70
CA GLN A 221 -12.62 7.78 -10.50
C GLN A 221 -11.79 7.59 -9.22
N GLY A 222 -10.97 6.54 -9.14
CA GLY A 222 -10.10 6.29 -7.99
C GLY A 222 -9.14 7.44 -7.66
N PRO A 223 -8.54 8.14 -8.64
CA PRO A 223 -7.70 9.32 -8.38
C PRO A 223 -8.41 10.52 -7.75
N LEU A 224 -9.76 10.55 -7.72
CA LEU A 224 -10.50 11.66 -7.12
C LEU A 224 -10.31 11.74 -5.61
N LEU A 225 -10.06 10.61 -4.93
CA LEU A 225 -9.69 10.60 -3.52
C LEU A 225 -8.19 10.90 -3.37
N ARG A 226 -7.87 12.20 -3.41
CA ARG A 226 -6.51 12.76 -3.24
C ARG A 226 -6.35 13.46 -1.90
N LYS A 227 -5.11 13.63 -1.43
CA LYS A 227 -4.83 14.30 -0.14
C LYS A 227 -5.42 15.71 -0.10
N SER A 228 -5.86 16.14 1.09
CA SER A 228 -6.34 17.49 1.31
C SER A 228 -5.23 18.52 1.14
N GLU A 229 -5.61 19.78 0.89
CA GLU A 229 -4.67 20.91 0.90
C GLU A 229 -3.86 20.95 2.21
N ARG A 230 -4.53 20.70 3.35
CA ARG A 230 -3.89 20.71 4.66
C ARG A 230 -2.80 19.65 4.82
N ILE A 231 -3.02 18.42 4.34
CA ILE A 231 -1.98 17.38 4.37
C ILE A 231 -0.80 17.77 3.48
N ASN A 232 -1.08 18.34 2.30
CA ASN A 232 -0.05 18.81 1.37
C ASN A 232 0.76 19.99 1.93
N GLU A 233 0.12 20.93 2.64
CA GLU A 233 0.80 22.03 3.34
C GLU A 233 1.78 21.50 4.39
N LEU A 234 1.34 20.55 5.23
CA LEU A 234 2.21 19.95 6.26
C LEU A 234 3.42 19.25 5.64
N ALA A 235 3.22 18.57 4.52
CA ALA A 235 4.31 17.95 3.77
C ALA A 235 5.27 18.99 3.18
N GLN A 236 4.74 20.04 2.55
CA GLN A 236 5.54 21.11 1.95
C GLN A 236 6.31 21.92 2.99
N ASP A 237 5.72 22.13 4.17
CA ASP A 237 6.37 22.75 5.32
C ASP A 237 7.57 21.94 5.77
N PHE A 238 7.43 20.62 5.86
CA PHE A 238 8.55 19.75 6.19
C PHE A 238 9.63 19.74 5.11
N VAL A 239 9.23 19.63 3.83
CA VAL A 239 10.17 19.68 2.70
C VAL A 239 10.97 20.99 2.73
N SER A 240 10.30 22.13 2.89
CA SER A 240 10.97 23.43 2.89
C SER A 240 11.95 23.60 4.06
N THR A 241 11.58 23.13 5.26
CA THR A 241 12.36 23.33 6.49
C THR A 241 13.46 22.29 6.71
N SER A 242 13.19 21.02 6.43
CA SER A 242 14.07 19.89 6.80
C SER A 242 14.86 19.34 5.61
N ILE A 243 14.32 19.42 4.40
CA ILE A 243 15.02 19.01 3.16
C ILE A 243 15.68 20.23 2.51
N GLY A 244 14.95 21.34 2.45
CA GLY A 244 15.32 22.58 1.80
C GLY A 244 14.45 22.86 0.57
N GLN A 245 13.87 24.06 0.52
CA GLN A 245 13.00 24.49 -0.56
C GLN A 245 13.68 24.34 -1.94
N GLY A 246 12.98 23.70 -2.89
CA GLY A 246 13.44 23.51 -4.26
C GLY A 246 14.60 22.51 -4.43
N LYS A 247 15.10 21.89 -3.36
CA LYS A 247 16.17 20.89 -3.46
C LYS A 247 15.60 19.55 -3.95
N PRO A 248 16.21 18.91 -4.97
CA PRO A 248 15.80 17.59 -5.38
C PRO A 248 16.16 16.56 -4.30
N PHE A 249 15.23 15.67 -3.99
CA PHE A 249 15.45 14.57 -3.05
C PHE A 249 14.78 13.29 -3.54
N ILE A 250 15.30 12.16 -3.10
CA ILE A 250 14.71 10.84 -3.33
C ILE A 250 13.90 10.46 -2.10
N ALA A 251 12.72 9.87 -2.29
CA ALA A 251 11.95 9.27 -1.21
C ALA A 251 12.01 7.75 -1.27
N GLY A 252 12.26 7.09 -0.13
CA GLY A 252 12.25 5.64 0.02
C GLY A 252 11.20 5.19 1.02
N HIS A 253 10.26 4.33 0.60
CA HIS A 253 9.34 3.65 1.50
C HIS A 253 9.76 2.19 1.72
N ILE A 254 10.19 1.88 2.95
CA ILE A 254 10.76 0.59 3.33
C ILE A 254 9.81 -0.15 4.29
N ARG A 255 9.11 -1.17 3.77
CA ARG A 255 8.16 -1.99 4.53
C ARG A 255 8.46 -3.49 4.38
N PRO A 256 9.07 -4.13 5.39
CA PRO A 256 9.17 -5.60 5.43
C PRO A 256 7.77 -6.19 5.52
N MET A 257 7.51 -7.26 4.78
CA MET A 257 6.18 -7.89 4.70
C MET A 257 6.29 -9.40 4.91
N PRO A 258 5.32 -10.05 5.57
CA PRO A 258 4.15 -9.48 6.26
C PRO A 258 4.53 -8.87 7.63
N ASP A 259 3.55 -8.61 8.52
CA ASP A 259 3.80 -8.03 9.86
C ASP A 259 4.79 -8.85 10.70
N ASP A 260 4.77 -10.18 10.60
CA ASP A 260 5.76 -11.05 11.25
C ASP A 260 7.20 -10.74 10.81
N CYS A 261 7.39 -10.29 9.56
CA CYS A 261 8.69 -9.84 9.08
C CYS A 261 9.11 -8.52 9.73
N VAL A 262 8.16 -7.63 10.08
CA VAL A 262 8.47 -6.43 10.88
C VAL A 262 8.94 -6.82 12.27
N GLU A 263 8.31 -7.83 12.89
CA GLU A 263 8.74 -8.37 14.17
C GLU A 263 10.17 -8.93 14.12
N LEU A 264 10.51 -9.65 13.05
CA LEU A 264 11.88 -10.08 12.81
C LEU A 264 12.84 -8.89 12.67
N TRP A 265 12.45 -7.85 11.93
CA TRP A 265 13.27 -6.64 11.75
C TRP A 265 13.40 -5.78 13.01
N LYS A 266 12.53 -5.93 14.01
CA LYS A 266 12.68 -5.28 15.33
C LYS A 266 13.80 -5.88 16.17
N SER A 267 14.28 -7.07 15.83
CA SER A 267 15.34 -7.77 16.54
C SER A 267 16.56 -6.85 16.77
N SER A 268 17.22 -7.01 17.92
CA SER A 268 18.47 -6.28 18.22
C SER A 268 19.69 -6.88 17.53
N LYS A 269 19.58 -8.10 16.97
CA LYS A 269 20.67 -8.78 16.25
C LYS A 269 21.16 -7.90 15.10
N GLN A 270 22.47 -7.72 14.97
CA GLN A 270 23.07 -6.90 13.93
C GLN A 270 22.66 -7.39 12.54
N ASP A 271 22.85 -8.68 12.30
CA ASP A 271 22.43 -9.37 11.08
C ASP A 271 21.25 -10.31 11.37
N LEU A 272 20.31 -10.36 10.42
CA LEU A 272 19.22 -11.32 10.44
C LEU A 272 19.65 -12.57 9.69
N ASP A 273 19.27 -13.73 10.23
CA ASP A 273 19.60 -15.00 9.59
C ASP A 273 18.89 -15.09 8.22
N PRO A 274 19.61 -15.39 7.12
CA PRO A 274 19.02 -15.44 5.79
C PRO A 274 17.90 -16.46 5.66
N LYS A 275 17.97 -17.58 6.40
CA LYS A 275 16.91 -18.59 6.40
C LYS A 275 15.68 -18.05 7.15
N GLU A 276 15.86 -17.39 8.29
CA GLU A 276 14.78 -16.75 9.05
C GLU A 276 14.08 -15.65 8.24
N LEU A 277 14.85 -14.80 7.54
CA LEU A 277 14.34 -13.83 6.58
C LEU A 277 13.54 -14.52 5.48
N TYR A 278 14.11 -15.55 4.86
CA TYR A 278 13.45 -16.27 3.77
C TYR A 278 12.15 -16.97 4.21
N ASP A 279 12.15 -17.55 5.42
CA ASP A 279 11.01 -18.27 5.97
C ASP A 279 9.89 -17.32 6.43
N THR A 280 10.24 -16.13 6.90
CA THR A 280 9.30 -15.17 7.52
C THR A 280 8.85 -14.08 6.56
N CYS A 281 9.74 -13.58 5.72
CA CYS A 281 9.54 -12.40 4.89
C CYS A 281 9.20 -12.76 3.44
N ARG A 282 8.10 -12.21 2.93
CA ARG A 282 7.76 -12.22 1.49
C ARG A 282 8.68 -11.31 0.66
N THR A 283 9.27 -10.33 1.33
CA THR A 283 10.17 -9.33 0.75
C THR A 283 11.58 -9.47 1.31
N ASP A 284 12.04 -10.70 1.55
CA ASP A 284 13.38 -11.01 2.06
C ASP A 284 14.49 -10.34 1.23
N PHE A 285 14.35 -10.34 -0.10
CA PHE A 285 15.26 -9.65 -1.01
C PHE A 285 15.46 -8.17 -0.68
N MET A 286 14.45 -7.50 -0.09
CA MET A 286 14.53 -6.10 0.28
C MET A 286 15.70 -5.84 1.23
N TYR A 287 15.98 -6.76 2.17
CA TYR A 287 17.03 -6.63 3.18
C TYR A 287 18.39 -6.25 2.56
N ASN A 288 18.71 -6.81 1.39
CA ASN A 288 19.97 -6.55 0.68
C ASN A 288 19.84 -5.58 -0.50
N ARG A 289 18.63 -5.11 -0.83
CA ARG A 289 18.36 -4.34 -2.05
C ARG A 289 18.13 -2.86 -1.81
N PHE A 290 17.47 -2.48 -0.70
CA PHE A 290 17.00 -1.10 -0.57
C PHE A 290 18.15 -0.08 -0.48
N VAL A 291 19.23 -0.38 0.25
CA VAL A 291 20.40 0.51 0.35
C VAL A 291 21.08 0.71 -1.01
N PRO A 292 21.53 -0.35 -1.74
CA PRO A 292 22.18 -0.15 -3.03
C PRO A 292 21.24 0.45 -4.10
N ASN A 293 19.93 0.17 -4.03
CA ASN A 293 18.96 0.81 -4.92
C ASN A 293 18.84 2.32 -4.67
N LEU A 294 18.80 2.77 -3.41
CA LEU A 294 18.80 4.19 -3.08
C LEU A 294 20.10 4.87 -3.52
N GLN A 295 21.26 4.23 -3.31
CA GLN A 295 22.56 4.74 -3.81
C GLN A 295 22.59 4.85 -5.34
N ALA A 296 22.00 3.88 -6.06
CA ALA A 296 21.88 3.96 -7.51
C ALA A 296 21.01 5.15 -7.93
N LEU A 297 19.89 5.39 -7.25
CA LEU A 297 19.04 6.54 -7.52
C LEU A 297 19.74 7.87 -7.18
N GLN A 298 20.49 7.97 -6.07
CA GLN A 298 21.28 9.17 -5.75
C GLN A 298 22.22 9.56 -6.90
N ARG A 299 22.84 8.56 -7.55
CA ARG A 299 23.67 8.76 -8.75
C ARG A 299 22.85 9.19 -9.97
N VAL A 300 21.69 8.58 -10.23
CA VAL A 300 20.83 8.91 -11.38
C VAL A 300 20.28 10.34 -11.28
N TYR A 301 19.85 10.76 -10.09
CA TYR A 301 19.21 12.06 -9.87
C TYR A 301 20.16 13.14 -9.35
N ASN A 302 21.44 12.83 -9.23
CA ASN A 302 22.49 13.73 -8.73
C ASN A 302 22.08 14.46 -7.43
N THR A 303 21.60 13.70 -6.44
CA THR A 303 21.23 14.23 -5.13
C THR A 303 21.75 13.33 -4.01
N SER A 304 22.22 13.94 -2.94
CA SER A 304 22.59 13.23 -1.69
C SER A 304 21.41 13.08 -0.74
N THR A 305 20.31 13.82 -0.94
CA THR A 305 19.21 13.88 0.04
C THR A 305 18.24 12.74 -0.17
N VAL A 306 18.06 11.92 0.87
CA VAL A 306 17.14 10.78 0.87
C VAL A 306 16.16 10.91 2.03
N PHE A 307 14.89 11.15 1.72
CA PHE A 307 13.79 11.04 2.68
C PHE A 307 13.40 9.57 2.84
N VAL A 308 13.22 9.09 4.07
CA VAL A 308 12.89 7.69 4.36
C VAL A 308 11.64 7.59 5.20
N MET A 309 10.64 6.93 4.63
CA MET A 309 9.42 6.49 5.29
C MET A 309 9.54 5.02 5.67
N THR A 310 9.37 4.69 6.95
CA THR A 310 9.36 3.31 7.44
C THR A 310 8.67 3.24 8.80
N HIS A 311 8.20 2.05 9.18
CA HIS A 311 7.48 1.87 10.44
C HIS A 311 8.39 2.25 11.64
N PRO A 312 7.90 3.05 12.61
CA PRO A 312 8.73 3.58 13.70
C PRO A 312 9.55 2.52 14.45
N VAL A 313 8.96 1.36 14.70
CA VAL A 313 9.61 0.26 15.46
C VAL A 313 10.83 -0.36 14.75
N ILE A 314 10.93 -0.28 13.42
CA ILE A 314 12.07 -0.81 12.65
C ILE A 314 13.00 0.30 12.13
N ARG A 315 12.59 1.57 12.29
CA ARG A 315 13.36 2.73 11.86
C ARG A 315 14.82 2.69 12.35
N PRO A 316 15.14 2.31 13.61
CA PRO A 316 16.53 2.22 14.05
C PRO A 316 17.37 1.23 13.22
N ARG A 317 16.82 0.09 12.81
CA ARG A 317 17.51 -0.87 11.93
C ARG A 317 17.72 -0.29 10.55
N VAL A 318 16.65 0.22 9.92
CA VAL A 318 16.71 0.81 8.58
C VAL A 318 17.76 1.92 8.51
N PHE A 319 17.77 2.81 9.50
CA PHE A 319 18.72 3.94 9.53
C PHE A 319 20.16 3.49 9.72
N ARG A 320 20.41 2.49 10.58
CA ARG A 320 21.74 1.92 10.73
C ARG A 320 22.25 1.31 9.43
N MET A 321 21.39 0.59 8.69
CA MET A 321 21.75 0.02 7.39
C MET A 321 22.03 1.11 6.33
N LEU A 322 21.23 2.17 6.30
CA LEU A 322 21.46 3.32 5.41
C LEU A 322 22.78 4.03 5.73
N LYS A 323 23.03 4.32 7.01
CA LYS A 323 24.26 4.97 7.47
C LYS A 323 25.50 4.12 7.18
N ALA A 324 25.42 2.80 7.35
CA ALA A 324 26.48 1.88 6.95
C ALA A 324 26.73 1.90 5.43
N GLY A 325 25.69 2.17 4.64
CA GLY A 325 25.78 2.45 3.20
C GLY A 325 26.13 3.89 2.84
N GLY A 326 26.52 4.75 3.79
CA GLY A 326 26.89 6.14 3.52
C GLY A 326 25.71 7.06 3.18
N ILE A 327 24.46 6.67 3.48
CA ILE A 327 23.27 7.49 3.35
C ILE A 327 22.90 8.02 4.74
N ASP A 328 22.80 9.33 4.90
CA ASP A 328 22.19 9.95 6.10
C ASP A 328 20.72 10.28 5.80
N PRO A 329 19.76 9.48 6.31
CA PRO A 329 18.36 9.63 5.94
C PRO A 329 17.70 10.82 6.65
N VAL A 330 16.93 11.59 5.89
CA VAL A 330 15.98 12.57 6.40
C VAL A 330 14.65 11.86 6.69
N PHE A 331 13.99 12.20 7.79
CA PHE A 331 12.69 11.62 8.17
C PHE A 331 11.90 12.63 9.00
N MET A 332 10.58 12.42 9.09
CA MET A 332 9.73 13.20 9.98
C MET A 332 9.46 12.39 11.24
N ASP A 333 9.87 12.90 12.39
CA ASP A 333 9.47 12.32 13.68
C ASP A 333 8.18 12.96 14.24
N MET A 334 7.68 12.38 15.33
CA MET A 334 6.46 12.86 15.98
C MET A 334 6.65 14.24 16.62
N GLU A 335 7.87 14.64 16.99
CA GLU A 335 8.13 15.95 17.58
C GLU A 335 8.05 17.04 16.51
N GLN A 336 8.73 16.84 15.39
CA GLN A 336 8.65 17.69 14.19
C GLN A 336 7.22 17.78 13.68
N PHE A 337 6.51 16.66 13.63
CA PHE A 337 5.12 16.62 13.21
C PHE A 337 4.20 17.40 14.18
N ALA A 338 4.36 17.18 15.49
CA ALA A 338 3.61 17.92 16.50
C ALA A 338 3.88 19.43 16.44
N ALA A 339 5.13 19.83 16.18
CA ALA A 339 5.51 21.23 16.00
C ALA A 339 4.85 21.85 14.76
N ALA A 340 4.79 21.11 13.64
CA ALA A 340 4.12 21.54 12.43
C ALA A 340 2.61 21.76 12.63
N LEU A 341 1.95 20.88 13.38
CA LEU A 341 0.52 21.01 13.72
C LEU A 341 0.20 22.19 14.64
N ARG A 342 1.15 22.64 15.45
CA ARG A 342 0.97 23.73 16.43
C ARG A 342 1.40 25.10 15.89
N ARG A 343 1.79 25.20 14.63
CA ARG A 343 2.31 26.45 14.07
C ARG A 343 1.23 27.54 14.12
N PRO A 344 1.55 28.75 14.62
CA PRO A 344 0.60 29.87 14.66
C PRO A 344 0.03 30.18 13.27
N GLY A 345 -1.27 30.47 13.21
CA GLY A 345 -1.97 30.78 11.95
C GLY A 345 -2.39 29.56 11.13
N THR A 346 -2.08 28.34 11.57
CA THR A 346 -2.61 27.12 10.95
C THR A 346 -3.88 26.64 11.65
N THR A 347 -4.85 26.17 10.89
CA THR A 347 -6.08 25.58 11.44
C THR A 347 -5.72 24.26 12.15
N PRO A 348 -6.08 24.09 13.43
CA PRO A 348 -5.88 22.83 14.14
C PRO A 348 -6.66 21.70 13.45
N LEU A 349 -6.06 20.51 13.41
CA LEU A 349 -6.77 19.30 13.03
C LEU A 349 -7.57 18.78 14.24
N ALA A 350 -8.82 18.41 14.01
CA ALA A 350 -9.62 17.65 14.97
C ALA A 350 -9.23 16.16 14.99
N THR A 351 -8.63 15.66 13.90
CA THR A 351 -8.02 14.33 13.86
C THR A 351 -6.90 14.23 14.91
N PRO A 352 -6.93 13.19 15.78
CA PRO A 352 -5.88 12.99 16.77
C PRO A 352 -4.50 12.82 16.15
N MET A 353 -3.49 13.33 16.85
CA MET A 353 -2.10 13.12 16.48
C MET A 353 -1.71 11.65 16.69
N SER A 354 -1.32 10.98 15.62
CA SER A 354 -0.96 9.56 15.63
C SER A 354 0.08 9.23 14.55
N PHE A 355 0.66 8.02 14.60
CA PHE A 355 1.56 7.55 13.55
C PHE A 355 0.82 7.32 12.23
N SER A 356 -0.46 6.94 12.29
CA SER A 356 -1.31 6.85 11.10
C SER A 356 -1.49 8.22 10.43
N LEU A 357 -1.74 9.29 11.20
CA LEU A 357 -1.82 10.65 10.64
C LEU A 357 -0.46 11.13 10.13
N LEU A 358 0.64 10.88 10.87
CA LEU A 358 2.00 11.17 10.40
C LEU A 358 2.26 10.50 9.05
N ALA A 359 1.90 9.23 8.90
CA ALA A 359 2.09 8.49 7.67
C ALA A 359 1.36 9.13 6.48
N MET A 360 0.17 9.70 6.67
CA MET A 360 -0.55 10.43 5.62
C MET A 360 0.24 11.65 5.10
N VAL A 361 0.98 12.32 5.98
CA VAL A 361 1.84 13.45 5.64
C VAL A 361 3.14 12.97 4.99
N GLU A 362 3.78 11.93 5.52
CA GLU A 362 4.99 11.33 4.93
C GLU A 362 4.72 10.77 3.52
N GLU A 363 3.50 10.29 3.25
CA GLU A 363 3.07 9.91 1.91
C GLU A 363 3.10 11.09 0.93
N ALA A 364 2.59 12.25 1.36
CA ALA A 364 2.61 13.48 0.55
C ALA A 364 4.04 14.02 0.36
N VAL A 365 4.90 13.93 1.39
CA VAL A 365 6.34 14.22 1.26
C VAL A 365 6.98 13.30 0.22
N SER A 366 6.67 12.00 0.28
CA SER A 366 7.19 11.01 -0.67
C SER A 366 6.68 11.25 -2.09
N ALA A 367 5.45 11.75 -2.22
CA ALA A 367 4.87 12.08 -3.51
C ALA A 367 5.57 13.27 -4.19
N ALA A 368 6.06 14.25 -3.42
CA ALA A 368 6.76 15.43 -3.93
C ALA A 368 8.21 15.17 -4.36
N ALA A 369 8.78 14.00 -4.05
CA ALA A 369 10.18 13.67 -4.36
C ALA A 369 10.45 13.61 -5.89
N VAL A 370 11.67 13.95 -6.31
CA VAL A 370 12.03 13.84 -7.75
C VAL A 370 12.07 12.39 -8.20
N ALA A 371 12.38 11.46 -7.29
CA ALA A 371 12.27 10.03 -7.50
C ALA A 371 11.73 9.33 -6.25
N PHE A 372 10.97 8.26 -6.45
CA PHE A 372 10.43 7.45 -5.37
C PHE A 372 10.82 5.97 -5.51
N LEU A 373 11.21 5.33 -4.43
CA LEU A 373 11.45 3.88 -4.34
C LEU A 373 10.54 3.28 -3.27
N GLY A 374 9.69 2.33 -3.63
CA GLY A 374 8.78 1.70 -2.67
C GLY A 374 8.83 0.17 -2.61
N THR A 375 8.35 -0.38 -1.50
CA THR A 375 8.02 -1.81 -1.39
C THR A 375 6.73 -2.11 -2.17
N ALA A 376 6.80 -2.87 -3.25
CA ALA A 376 5.67 -3.06 -4.17
C ALA A 376 4.38 -3.57 -3.52
N GLU A 377 4.47 -4.54 -2.60
CA GLU A 377 3.31 -5.16 -1.94
C GLU A 377 2.64 -4.29 -0.86
N SER A 378 3.17 -3.11 -0.55
CA SER A 378 2.59 -2.27 0.49
C SER A 378 1.53 -1.35 -0.08
N SER A 379 0.34 -1.33 0.52
CA SER A 379 -0.73 -0.40 0.15
C SER A 379 -0.36 1.08 0.37
N MET A 380 0.51 1.35 1.33
CA MET A 380 1.09 2.68 1.54
C MET A 380 1.96 3.10 0.36
N THR A 381 2.81 2.19 -0.17
CA THR A 381 3.50 2.43 -1.45
C THR A 381 2.51 2.74 -2.55
N GLY A 382 1.40 1.98 -2.64
CA GLY A 382 0.41 2.20 -3.67
C GLY A 382 -0.26 3.58 -3.60
N MET A 383 -0.61 4.03 -2.39
CA MET A 383 -1.15 5.38 -2.20
C MET A 383 -0.15 6.46 -2.60
N ILE A 384 1.14 6.32 -2.26
CA ILE A 384 2.18 7.27 -2.68
C ILE A 384 2.28 7.31 -4.21
N VAL A 385 2.32 6.15 -4.87
CA VAL A 385 2.42 6.08 -6.33
C VAL A 385 1.21 6.72 -6.99
N GLN A 386 0.01 6.46 -6.50
CA GLN A 386 -1.21 7.06 -7.04
C GLN A 386 -1.25 8.58 -6.84
N GLU A 387 -0.82 9.06 -5.66
CA GLU A 387 -0.71 10.50 -5.38
C GLU A 387 0.32 11.16 -6.31
N ARG A 388 1.49 10.53 -6.53
CA ARG A 388 2.49 11.00 -7.50
C ARG A 388 1.90 11.18 -8.89
N LEU A 389 1.16 10.18 -9.37
CA LEU A 389 0.53 10.24 -10.70
C LEU A 389 -0.53 11.34 -10.78
N ALA A 390 -1.32 11.54 -9.71
CA ALA A 390 -2.32 12.60 -9.65
C ALA A 390 -1.71 14.00 -9.70
N HIS A 391 -0.48 14.19 -9.19
CA HIS A 391 0.29 15.44 -9.28
C HIS A 391 1.13 15.56 -10.56
N GLY A 392 0.91 14.69 -11.56
CA GLY A 392 1.64 14.72 -12.83
C GLY A 392 3.08 14.16 -12.74
N GLY A 393 3.42 13.49 -11.65
CA GLY A 393 4.69 12.80 -11.48
C GLY A 393 4.85 11.70 -12.52
N ALA A 394 5.94 11.75 -13.28
CA ALA A 394 6.11 10.83 -14.40
C ALA A 394 6.42 9.40 -13.92
N PRO A 395 5.75 8.36 -14.46
CA PRO A 395 5.91 6.97 -14.01
C PRO A 395 7.37 6.46 -14.03
N GLN A 396 8.20 6.93 -14.97
CA GLN A 396 9.60 6.54 -15.09
C GLN A 396 10.48 6.96 -13.89
N HIS A 397 10.02 7.94 -13.10
CA HIS A 397 10.70 8.41 -11.88
C HIS A 397 10.13 7.77 -10.60
N THR A 398 9.36 6.70 -10.78
CA THR A 398 8.79 5.93 -9.69
C THR A 398 9.31 4.50 -9.82
N TYR A 399 9.88 3.96 -8.76
CA TYR A 399 10.59 2.68 -8.75
C TYR A 399 10.05 1.78 -7.65
N TYR A 400 10.25 0.47 -7.82
CA TYR A 400 9.92 -0.51 -6.81
C TYR A 400 11.05 -1.51 -6.59
N ILE A 401 11.15 -1.96 -5.35
CA ILE A 401 12.12 -2.97 -4.94
C ILE A 401 11.60 -4.33 -5.43
N SER A 402 12.43 -5.07 -6.16
CA SER A 402 12.06 -6.34 -6.81
C SER A 402 13.09 -7.43 -6.52
N GLU A 403 12.61 -8.68 -6.52
CA GLU A 403 13.47 -9.87 -6.46
C GLU A 403 14.17 -10.15 -7.80
N GLU A 404 13.66 -9.59 -8.90
CA GLU A 404 14.22 -9.82 -10.23
C GLU A 404 15.71 -9.43 -10.29
N PRO A 405 16.60 -10.32 -10.76
CA PRO A 405 18.02 -10.01 -10.86
C PRO A 405 18.33 -8.76 -11.70
N ALA A 406 17.50 -8.47 -12.71
CA ALA A 406 17.63 -7.27 -13.53
C ALA A 406 17.40 -5.96 -12.75
N CYS A 407 16.68 -6.00 -11.63
CA CYS A 407 16.41 -4.85 -10.77
C CYS A 407 17.41 -4.74 -9.59
N ALA A 408 18.44 -5.60 -9.57
CA ALA A 408 19.39 -5.71 -8.47
C ALA A 408 20.23 -4.45 -8.26
N GLN A 409 20.79 -3.92 -9.35
CA GLN A 409 21.74 -2.80 -9.33
C GLN A 409 21.02 -1.45 -9.40
N LEU A 410 20.00 -1.37 -10.24
CA LEU A 410 19.10 -0.23 -10.37
C LEU A 410 17.68 -0.77 -10.16
N PRO A 411 16.88 -0.18 -9.25
CA PRO A 411 15.52 -0.66 -9.02
C PRO A 411 14.70 -0.51 -10.30
N CYS A 412 13.68 -1.35 -10.43
CA CYS A 412 12.88 -1.36 -11.65
C CYS A 412 11.92 -0.17 -11.68
N PRO A 413 11.82 0.55 -12.83
CA PRO A 413 10.90 1.65 -12.97
C PRO A 413 9.47 1.11 -13.08
N LEU A 414 8.51 1.91 -12.61
CA LEU A 414 7.10 1.56 -12.51
C LEU A 414 6.50 1.03 -13.83
N PRO A 415 6.77 1.62 -15.02
CA PRO A 415 6.26 1.09 -16.29
C PRO A 415 6.58 -0.38 -16.54
N ARG A 416 7.74 -0.87 -16.07
CA ARG A 416 8.11 -2.29 -16.23
C ARG A 416 7.08 -3.20 -15.57
N TYR A 417 6.56 -2.82 -14.40
CA TYR A 417 5.53 -3.61 -13.72
C TYR A 417 4.31 -3.78 -14.60
N TYR A 418 3.93 -2.75 -15.36
CA TYR A 418 2.73 -2.68 -16.20
C TYR A 418 2.90 -3.17 -17.64
N GLN A 419 4.03 -3.82 -17.97
CA GLN A 419 4.24 -4.41 -19.29
C GLN A 419 3.41 -5.68 -19.53
N ILE A 420 3.00 -6.38 -18.46
CA ILE A 420 2.04 -7.49 -18.59
C ILE A 420 0.63 -6.92 -18.74
N SER A 421 -0.18 -7.54 -19.60
CA SER A 421 -1.56 -7.06 -19.81
C SER A 421 -2.40 -7.19 -18.53
N TYR A 422 -3.43 -6.35 -18.40
CA TYR A 422 -4.35 -6.40 -17.28
C TYR A 422 -4.98 -7.80 -17.12
N GLU A 423 -5.42 -8.40 -18.23
CA GLU A 423 -6.01 -9.73 -18.23
C GLU A 423 -5.02 -10.82 -17.76
N GLN A 424 -3.78 -10.78 -18.24
CA GLN A 424 -2.74 -11.73 -17.79
C GLN A 424 -2.46 -11.57 -16.29
N ARG A 425 -2.45 -10.33 -15.79
CA ARG A 425 -2.28 -10.05 -14.36
C ARG A 425 -3.46 -10.59 -13.56
N ARG A 426 -4.69 -10.31 -13.99
CA ARG A 426 -5.93 -10.79 -13.38
C ARG A 426 -5.92 -12.30 -13.22
N GLN A 427 -5.60 -13.02 -14.30
CA GLN A 427 -5.50 -14.48 -14.31
C GLN A 427 -4.42 -15.00 -13.35
N ARG A 428 -3.24 -14.35 -13.29
CA ARG A 428 -2.18 -14.72 -12.35
C ARG A 428 -2.61 -14.55 -10.89
N VAL A 429 -3.20 -13.40 -10.55
CA VAL A 429 -3.69 -13.10 -9.21
C VAL A 429 -4.79 -14.08 -8.81
N PHE A 430 -5.76 -14.32 -9.69
CA PHE A 430 -6.82 -15.28 -9.42
C PHE A 430 -6.29 -16.71 -9.24
N ALA A 431 -5.32 -17.12 -10.06
CA ALA A 431 -4.65 -18.40 -9.91
C ALA A 431 -3.90 -18.50 -8.58
N GLN A 432 -3.26 -17.44 -8.09
CA GLN A 432 -2.60 -17.40 -6.78
C GLN A 432 -3.61 -17.55 -5.64
N MET A 433 -4.73 -16.82 -5.67
CA MET A 433 -5.77 -16.89 -4.63
C MET A 433 -6.36 -18.29 -4.53
N ARG A 434 -6.82 -18.87 -5.65
CA ARG A 434 -7.41 -20.22 -5.67
C ARG A 434 -6.48 -21.27 -5.05
N ASN A 435 -5.22 -21.12 -5.38
CA ASN A 435 -4.13 -21.97 -4.93
C ASN A 435 -3.90 -21.86 -3.41
N ALA A 436 -3.92 -20.64 -2.87
CA ALA A 436 -3.82 -20.40 -1.43
C ALA A 436 -5.03 -20.96 -0.68
N SER A 437 -6.24 -20.78 -1.21
CA SER A 437 -7.48 -21.27 -0.60
C SER A 437 -7.52 -22.81 -0.59
N ALA A 438 -7.02 -23.46 -1.65
CA ALA A 438 -6.87 -24.92 -1.69
C ALA A 438 -5.85 -25.43 -0.64
N ALA A 439 -4.73 -24.74 -0.47
CA ALA A 439 -3.72 -25.09 0.53
C ALA A 439 -4.24 -24.92 1.97
N ALA A 440 -4.96 -23.83 2.25
CA ALA A 440 -5.59 -23.60 3.55
C ALA A 440 -6.64 -24.70 3.87
N ALA A 441 -7.44 -25.09 2.88
CA ALA A 441 -8.40 -26.18 3.03
C ALA A 441 -7.74 -27.54 3.28
N ALA A 442 -6.56 -27.80 2.69
CA ALA A 442 -5.79 -29.02 2.92
C ALA A 442 -5.15 -29.03 4.33
N ALA A 443 -4.62 -27.89 4.79
CA ALA A 443 -4.04 -27.75 6.13
C ALA A 443 -5.09 -27.95 7.24
N GLY A 444 -6.33 -27.50 7.02
CA GLY A 444 -7.46 -27.74 7.93
C GLY A 444 -7.99 -29.18 7.97
N LYS A 445 -7.52 -30.06 7.05
CA LYS A 445 -7.92 -31.48 6.97
C LYS A 445 -6.83 -32.45 7.42
N ALA A 446 -5.67 -31.97 7.90
CA ALA A 446 -4.66 -32.85 8.46
C ALA A 446 -5.26 -33.60 9.67
N PRO A 447 -5.28 -34.95 9.67
CA PRO A 447 -5.89 -35.70 10.77
C PRO A 447 -5.08 -35.44 12.04
N SER A 448 -5.75 -34.98 13.08
CA SER A 448 -5.24 -35.03 14.44
C SER A 448 -5.03 -36.52 14.79
N GLY A 449 -3.82 -37.00 14.53
CA GLY A 449 -3.40 -38.36 14.87
C GLY A 449 -3.56 -38.58 16.36
N SER A 450 -4.53 -39.42 16.70
CA SER A 450 -4.79 -39.93 18.04
C SER A 450 -3.58 -40.74 18.52
N GLY A 451 -2.80 -40.16 19.42
CA GLY A 451 -1.84 -40.86 20.26
C GLY A 451 -2.37 -40.93 21.69
N THR A 452 -3.14 -41.96 22.00
CA THR A 452 -3.58 -42.30 23.36
C THR A 452 -2.38 -42.64 24.25
N THR A 453 -2.13 -41.84 25.29
CA THR A 453 -1.57 -42.35 26.56
C THR A 453 -2.30 -41.68 27.72
N LYS A 454 -2.98 -42.52 28.51
CA LYS A 454 -3.62 -42.18 29.78
C LYS A 454 -2.55 -41.80 30.80
N THR A 455 -2.66 -40.61 31.39
CA THR A 455 -2.31 -40.43 32.80
C THR A 455 -3.26 -39.42 33.43
N THR A 456 -4.07 -39.92 34.36
CA THR A 456 -4.94 -39.15 35.25
C THR A 456 -4.10 -38.51 36.36
N VAL A 457 -4.41 -37.26 36.73
CA VAL A 457 -4.51 -36.71 38.11
C VAL A 457 -4.39 -35.18 38.06
N GLY A 458 -5.32 -34.48 38.74
CA GLY A 458 -5.07 -33.15 39.30
C GLY A 458 -6.01 -32.03 38.83
N SER A 459 -7.15 -31.90 39.48
CA SER A 459 -8.01 -30.71 39.40
C SER A 459 -7.30 -29.48 39.96
N GLY A 460 -7.25 -28.40 39.18
CA GLY A 460 -6.80 -27.08 39.62
C GLY A 460 -7.46 -25.99 38.79
N SER A 461 -8.53 -25.41 39.33
CA SER A 461 -9.16 -24.18 38.85
C SER A 461 -8.15 -23.03 38.86
N LEU A 462 -7.97 -22.31 37.74
CA LEU A 462 -7.53 -20.92 37.71
C LEU A 462 -7.81 -20.27 36.34
N ARG A 463 -8.81 -19.39 36.35
CA ARG A 463 -8.92 -18.09 35.65
C ARG A 463 -8.56 -17.97 34.16
N ALA A 464 -9.61 -17.72 33.38
CA ALA A 464 -9.72 -16.60 32.43
C ALA A 464 -8.48 -16.31 31.54
N ARG A 465 -8.39 -16.98 30.39
CA ARG A 465 -7.77 -16.45 29.18
C ARG A 465 -8.78 -16.54 28.04
N ASN A 466 -9.58 -15.48 27.92
CA ASN A 466 -10.45 -15.23 26.77
C ASN A 466 -9.71 -14.32 25.78
N ASN A 467 -9.90 -14.63 24.49
CA ASN A 467 -9.83 -13.71 23.33
C ASN A 467 -8.46 -13.37 22.71
N GLU A 468 -7.62 -14.37 22.44
CA GLU A 468 -6.40 -14.19 21.63
C GLU A 468 -6.32 -15.04 20.35
N LEU A 469 -7.41 -15.68 19.95
CA LEU A 469 -7.44 -16.51 18.74
C LEU A 469 -8.50 -16.01 17.75
N ASP A 470 -8.18 -16.13 16.47
CA ASP A 470 -9.02 -15.83 15.29
C ASP A 470 -8.98 -14.41 14.68
N LEU A 471 -7.83 -13.74 14.77
CA LEU A 471 -7.41 -12.81 13.71
C LEU A 471 -6.43 -13.50 12.75
N ALA A 472 -5.48 -14.28 13.27
CA ALA A 472 -4.49 -15.02 12.46
C ALA A 472 -5.10 -16.05 11.48
N SER A 473 -6.28 -16.62 11.74
CA SER A 473 -6.94 -17.58 10.84
C SER A 473 -7.72 -16.94 9.70
N GLN A 474 -8.05 -15.65 9.80
CA GLN A 474 -8.68 -14.87 8.73
C GLN A 474 -7.64 -14.22 7.81
N PHE A 475 -6.38 -14.22 8.24
CA PHE A 475 -5.22 -13.89 7.45
C PHE A 475 -4.57 -15.18 6.97
N ALA A 476 -5.22 -15.99 6.13
CA ALA A 476 -4.44 -16.92 5.31
C ALA A 476 -3.62 -16.07 4.34
N PRO A 477 -2.32 -15.84 4.57
CA PRO A 477 -1.54 -15.06 3.64
C PRO A 477 -1.21 -16.03 2.52
N ASP A 478 -1.55 -15.66 1.28
CA ASP A 478 -1.16 -16.37 0.07
C ASP A 478 0.16 -17.13 0.19
N ASP A 479 0.02 -18.41 -0.13
CA ASP A 479 0.94 -19.53 -0.13
C ASP A 479 2.14 -19.36 -1.08
N GLU A 480 2.45 -18.12 -1.47
CA GLU A 480 3.56 -17.75 -2.31
C GLU A 480 4.90 -17.96 -1.59
N ALA A 481 4.97 -17.75 -0.27
CA ALA A 481 6.12 -18.16 0.52
C ALA A 481 6.29 -19.70 0.50
N ALA A 482 5.22 -20.49 0.53
CA ALA A 482 5.28 -21.97 0.38
C ALA A 482 5.73 -22.41 -1.01
N ARG A 483 5.26 -21.75 -2.06
CA ARG A 483 5.62 -22.08 -3.44
C ARG A 483 7.00 -21.56 -3.83
N ARG A 484 7.44 -20.44 -3.26
CA ARG A 484 8.82 -19.98 -3.33
C ARG A 484 9.73 -20.97 -2.59
N ARG A 485 9.32 -21.45 -1.39
CA ARG A 485 10.00 -22.53 -0.63
C ARG A 485 10.22 -23.78 -1.48
N GLU A 486 9.19 -24.25 -2.19
CA GLU A 486 9.29 -25.43 -3.04
C GLU A 486 10.16 -25.18 -4.30
N ARG A 487 10.04 -24.01 -4.94
CA ARG A 487 10.85 -23.66 -6.12
C ARG A 487 12.33 -23.46 -5.79
N ALA A 488 12.66 -22.82 -4.67
CA ALA A 488 14.04 -22.64 -4.23
C ALA A 488 14.66 -23.96 -3.74
N ALA A 489 13.89 -24.83 -3.07
CA ALA A 489 14.34 -26.17 -2.72
C ALA A 489 14.66 -27.01 -3.96
N ARG A 490 13.80 -26.95 -5.00
CA ARG A 490 14.04 -27.62 -6.30
C ARG A 490 15.23 -27.02 -7.06
N ALA A 491 15.45 -25.71 -6.99
CA ALA A 491 16.62 -25.06 -7.60
C ALA A 491 17.93 -25.48 -6.90
N ARG A 492 17.97 -25.50 -5.56
CA ARG A 492 19.12 -25.98 -4.78
C ARG A 492 19.39 -27.48 -4.98
N GLN A 493 18.35 -28.30 -5.08
CA GLN A 493 18.52 -29.73 -5.42
C GLN A 493 19.10 -29.93 -6.82
N ARG A 494 18.76 -29.07 -7.79
CA ARG A 494 19.35 -29.12 -9.14
C ARG A 494 20.82 -28.71 -9.14
N GLU A 495 21.18 -27.69 -8.36
CA GLU A 495 22.59 -27.27 -8.22
C GLU A 495 23.45 -28.35 -7.54
N LEU A 496 22.92 -28.98 -6.48
CA LEU A 496 23.61 -30.09 -5.79
C LEU A 496 23.73 -31.34 -6.69
N ALA A 497 22.69 -31.68 -7.45
CA ALA A 497 22.73 -32.78 -8.41
C ALA A 497 23.67 -32.51 -9.60
N SER A 498 23.81 -31.25 -10.03
CA SER A 498 24.78 -30.86 -11.06
C SER A 498 26.22 -30.79 -10.54
N GLY A 499 26.42 -30.60 -9.24
CA GLY A 499 27.73 -30.65 -8.58
C GLY A 499 28.27 -32.07 -8.39
N GLU A 500 27.39 -33.05 -8.16
CA GLU A 500 27.78 -34.47 -8.06
C GLU A 500 28.02 -35.13 -9.42
N ALA A 501 27.41 -34.65 -10.50
CA ALA A 501 27.63 -35.20 -11.85
C ALA A 501 28.98 -34.81 -12.47
N ALA A 502 29.69 -33.81 -11.92
CA ALA A 502 31.01 -33.39 -12.40
C ALA A 502 32.17 -34.13 -11.71
N GLY A 503 31.87 -35.08 -10.82
CA GLY A 503 32.82 -35.61 -9.84
C GLY A 503 33.16 -37.10 -9.93
N THR A 504 32.84 -37.84 -11.01
CA THR A 504 33.34 -39.23 -11.16
C THR A 504 33.32 -39.68 -12.63
N GLY A 505 34.50 -39.88 -13.23
CA GLY A 505 34.65 -40.38 -14.58
C GLY A 505 36.10 -40.59 -14.98
N THR A 506 36.75 -41.55 -14.31
CA THR A 506 38.14 -41.99 -14.43
C THR A 506 38.54 -42.51 -15.81
N SER A 507 39.82 -42.26 -16.12
CA SER A 507 40.69 -42.88 -17.11
C SER A 507 40.90 -44.39 -16.96
N ALA A 508 40.98 -45.11 -18.09
CA ALA A 508 41.91 -46.22 -18.41
C ALA A 508 41.56 -46.71 -19.84
N GLY A 509 42.44 -47.00 -20.81
CA GLY A 509 43.90 -46.98 -20.94
C GLY A 509 44.25 -47.77 -22.22
N ALA A 510 45.24 -47.34 -23.01
CA ALA A 510 46.11 -48.19 -23.85
C ALA A 510 47.06 -47.35 -24.74
N GLY A 511 48.35 -47.70 -24.72
CA GLY A 511 49.14 -47.72 -25.96
C GLY A 511 50.24 -46.67 -26.18
N ALA A 512 51.44 -46.97 -25.65
CA ALA A 512 52.77 -46.85 -26.29
C ALA A 512 53.30 -45.49 -26.80
N GLY A 513 54.52 -45.13 -26.36
CA GLY A 513 55.40 -44.29 -27.19
C GLY A 513 56.44 -43.41 -26.47
N ARG A 514 57.55 -44.03 -26.05
CA ARG A 514 58.94 -43.52 -26.05
C ARG A 514 59.26 -42.02 -25.78
N ALA A 515 60.18 -41.90 -24.81
CA ALA A 515 61.47 -41.19 -24.86
C ALA A 515 61.61 -39.79 -24.21
N ALA A 516 62.31 -39.82 -23.07
CA ALA A 516 63.58 -39.13 -22.79
C ALA A 516 63.59 -37.87 -21.88
N ARG A 517 64.43 -38.01 -20.85
CA ARG A 517 65.23 -37.02 -20.10
C ARG A 517 64.59 -36.28 -18.90
N GLU A 518 64.73 -36.95 -17.75
CA GLU A 518 65.25 -36.44 -16.47
C GLU A 518 66.43 -35.42 -16.57
N PRO A 519 66.89 -34.80 -15.45
CA PRO A 519 66.16 -34.14 -14.35
C PRO A 519 66.88 -32.83 -13.93
N LEU A 520 66.44 -32.14 -12.86
CA LEU A 520 67.33 -31.76 -11.73
C LEU A 520 66.67 -30.78 -10.72
N ARG A 521 66.74 -31.23 -9.46
CA ARG A 521 66.99 -30.50 -8.18
C ARG A 521 65.90 -29.60 -7.61
N LEU A 522 65.32 -29.95 -6.46
CA LEU A 522 65.84 -29.84 -5.07
C LEU A 522 66.02 -28.39 -4.62
N GLY A 523 65.23 -27.96 -3.64
CA GLY A 523 65.41 -26.66 -2.99
C GLY A 523 64.42 -26.38 -1.87
N ARG A 524 64.64 -27.04 -0.74
CA ARG A 524 64.01 -26.82 0.57
C ARG A 524 64.42 -25.45 1.14
N ARG A 525 63.50 -24.67 1.72
CA ARG A 525 63.63 -24.04 3.06
C ARG A 525 62.50 -23.03 3.38
N GLN A 526 61.79 -23.35 4.47
CA GLN A 526 61.25 -22.45 5.49
C GLN A 526 62.26 -21.37 5.94
N SER A 527 61.78 -20.15 6.24
CA SER A 527 61.72 -19.57 7.61
C SER A 527 61.26 -18.10 7.58
N ASP A 528 60.29 -17.82 8.46
CA ASP A 528 60.07 -16.65 9.31
C ASP A 528 60.33 -15.22 8.80
N HIS A 529 59.25 -14.45 8.65
CA HIS A 529 58.96 -13.27 9.48
C HIS A 529 57.47 -12.92 9.47
#